data_AF-A0A4P0Y3A6-F1
#
_entry.id   AF-A0A4P0Y3A6-F1
#
_cell.length_a   1.000
_cell.length_b   1.000
_cell.length_c   1.000
_cell.angle_alpha   90.00
_cell.angle_beta   90.00
_cell.angle_gamma   90.00
#
_symmetry.space_group_name_H-M   'P 1'
#
loop_
_entity.id
_entity.type
_entity.pdbx_description
1 polymer ?
#
loop_
_entity_poly.entity_id
_entity_poly.type
_entity_poly.pdbx_seq_one_letter_code
_entity_poly.pdbx_strand_id
1 'polypeptide(L)'
;MRKDDKIIAVPASKIDPTYDDIKTISDLPKIEQQRLEAFFRVYKELPEGRKKVELAGFNDAAAAKQEIKSAWEAWKAKNPQ
;
A
#
# COMPACT_ATOMS: atom_id res chain seq x y z
N MET A 1 -1.44 9.66 16.56
CA MET A 1 -2.11 9.37 15.27
C MET A 1 -1.99 7.87 15.00
N ARG A 2 -3.06 7.19 14.60
CA ARG A 2 -3.00 5.75 14.27
C ARG A 2 -2.51 5.63 12.82
N LYS A 3 -1.38 4.96 12.60
CA LYS A 3 -0.83 4.69 11.27
C LYS A 3 -1.78 3.72 10.54
N ASP A 4 -2.08 4.01 9.29
CA ASP A 4 -2.99 3.21 8.45
C ASP A 4 -2.33 3.03 7.07
N ASP A 5 -1.18 2.38 7.09
CA ASP A 5 -0.40 2.11 5.88
C ASP A 5 -1.20 1.28 4.88
N LYS A 6 -0.90 1.47 3.60
CA LYS A 6 -1.53 0.74 2.50
C LYS A 6 -0.43 0.02 1.73
N ILE A 7 -0.61 -1.28 1.54
CA ILE A 7 0.29 -2.09 0.70
C ILE A 7 -0.18 -1.99 -0.74
N ILE A 8 0.76 -1.68 -1.63
CA ILE A 8 0.55 -1.68 -3.08
C ILE A 8 1.29 -2.90 -3.62
N ALA A 9 0.61 -3.72 -4.40
CA ALA A 9 1.16 -4.92 -5.00
C ALA A 9 0.76 -4.99 -6.47
N VAL A 10 1.60 -5.65 -7.26
CA VAL A 10 1.34 -5.96 -8.67
C VAL A 10 1.10 -7.47 -8.82
N PRO A 11 0.40 -7.91 -9.88
CA PRO A 11 0.26 -9.32 -10.18
C PRO A 11 1.62 -10.02 -10.27
N ALA A 12 1.67 -11.31 -9.90
CA ALA A 12 2.85 -12.10 -10.16
C ALA A 12 3.02 -12.31 -11.68
N SER A 13 4.27 -12.39 -12.16
CA SER A 13 4.61 -12.64 -13.58
C SER A 13 3.80 -13.77 -14.23
N LYS A 14 3.53 -14.86 -13.49
CA LYS A 14 2.72 -16.00 -13.96
C LYS A 14 1.26 -15.65 -14.29
N ILE A 15 0.74 -14.57 -13.71
CA ILE A 15 -0.62 -14.07 -13.90
C ILE A 15 -0.61 -12.98 -14.97
N ASP A 16 0.30 -12.01 -14.84
CA ASP A 16 0.43 -10.91 -15.79
C ASP A 16 1.89 -10.40 -15.82
N PRO A 17 2.66 -10.73 -16.87
CA PRO A 17 4.05 -10.32 -17.00
C PRO A 17 4.22 -8.84 -17.38
N THR A 18 3.15 -8.10 -17.70
CA THR A 18 3.26 -6.67 -18.04
C THR A 18 3.75 -5.82 -16.86
N TYR A 19 3.68 -6.36 -15.65
CA TYR A 19 4.16 -5.72 -14.41
C TYR A 19 5.57 -6.14 -14.00
N ASP A 20 6.26 -6.97 -14.79
CA ASP A 20 7.56 -7.51 -14.39
C ASP A 20 8.62 -6.41 -14.20
N ASP A 21 8.55 -5.32 -14.92
CA ASP A 21 9.50 -4.20 -14.77
C ASP A 21 9.14 -3.24 -13.62
N ILE A 22 7.98 -3.42 -12.97
CA ILE A 22 7.53 -2.58 -11.85
C ILE A 22 8.02 -3.21 -10.54
N LYS A 23 9.15 -2.72 -10.02
CA LYS A 23 9.77 -3.20 -8.76
C LYS A 23 9.57 -2.25 -7.60
N THR A 24 9.33 -0.97 -7.88
CA THR A 24 9.07 0.09 -6.90
C THR A 24 8.00 1.06 -7.43
N ILE A 25 7.45 1.88 -6.55
CA ILE A 25 6.42 2.87 -6.91
C ILE A 25 6.89 3.85 -7.99
N SER A 26 8.20 4.16 -8.02
CA SER A 26 8.79 5.07 -8.98
C SER A 26 8.84 4.52 -10.40
N ASP A 27 8.68 3.20 -10.58
CA ASP A 27 8.65 2.57 -11.90
C ASP A 27 7.30 2.77 -12.59
N LEU A 28 6.26 3.15 -11.83
CA LEU A 28 4.98 3.55 -12.41
C LEU A 28 5.09 4.91 -13.12
N PRO A 29 4.31 5.14 -14.19
CA PRO A 29 4.17 6.48 -14.75
C PRO A 29 3.79 7.49 -13.67
N LYS A 30 4.41 8.68 -13.70
CA LYS A 30 4.21 9.72 -12.68
C LYS A 30 2.74 10.08 -12.46
N ILE A 31 1.94 10.04 -13.53
CA ILE A 31 0.49 10.29 -13.45
C ILE A 31 -0.24 9.23 -12.61
N GLU A 32 0.18 7.96 -12.66
CA GLU A 32 -0.42 6.89 -11.87
C GLU A 32 -0.07 7.02 -10.39
N GLN A 33 1.17 7.41 -10.07
CA GLN A 33 1.57 7.74 -8.69
C GLN A 33 0.69 8.86 -8.11
N GLN A 34 0.48 9.93 -8.88
CA GLN A 34 -0.38 11.05 -8.48
C GLN A 34 -1.85 10.64 -8.33
N ARG A 35 -2.37 9.80 -9.23
CA ARG A 35 -3.74 9.27 -9.12
C ARG A 35 -3.91 8.46 -7.84
N LEU A 36 -2.92 7.67 -7.47
CA LEU A 36 -2.95 6.86 -6.26
C LEU A 36 -2.94 7.72 -4.99
N GLU A 37 -2.07 8.74 -4.94
CA GLU A 37 -2.06 9.71 -3.83
C GLU A 37 -3.39 10.46 -3.74
N ALA A 38 -3.92 10.95 -4.88
CA ALA A 38 -5.19 11.65 -4.92
C ALA A 38 -6.32 10.77 -4.40
N PHE A 39 -6.39 9.51 -4.85
CA PHE A 39 -7.36 8.54 -4.38
C PHE A 39 -7.32 8.38 -2.86
N PHE A 40 -6.14 8.15 -2.27
CA PHE A 40 -6.02 7.95 -0.83
C PHE A 40 -6.25 9.22 0.01
N ARG A 41 -6.10 10.40 -0.60
CA ARG A 41 -6.42 11.67 0.06
C ARG A 41 -7.92 11.84 0.24
N VAL A 42 -8.72 11.48 -0.77
CA VAL A 42 -10.17 11.77 -0.78
C VAL A 42 -11.07 10.55 -0.51
N TYR A 43 -10.61 9.30 -0.59
CA TYR A 43 -11.50 8.13 -0.47
C TYR A 43 -12.23 7.99 0.89
N LYS A 44 -11.75 8.70 1.93
CA LYS A 44 -12.38 8.75 3.26
C LYS A 44 -13.17 10.03 3.50
N GLU A 45 -13.25 10.94 2.53
CA GLU A 45 -14.11 12.12 2.58
C GLU A 45 -15.56 11.67 2.42
N LEU A 46 -16.20 11.35 3.55
CA LEU A 46 -17.63 11.09 3.61
C LEU A 46 -18.37 12.38 3.98
N PRO A 47 -19.61 12.57 3.48
CA PRO A 47 -20.44 13.73 3.78
C PRO A 47 -20.64 14.00 5.28
N GLU A 48 -20.60 12.94 6.10
CA GLU A 48 -20.78 13.00 7.56
C GLU A 48 -19.47 13.31 8.34
N GLY A 49 -18.41 13.71 7.64
CA GLY A 49 -17.19 14.22 8.27
C GLY A 49 -16.28 13.13 8.82
N ARG A 50 -15.59 12.40 7.94
CA ARG A 50 -14.43 11.59 8.38
C ARG A 50 -13.12 12.38 8.27
N LYS A 51 -12.22 12.04 9.19
CA LYS A 51 -10.90 12.65 9.44
C LYS A 51 -10.12 12.90 8.13
N LYS A 52 -9.62 14.13 7.99
CA LYS A 52 -8.63 14.52 6.99
C LYS A 52 -7.46 13.54 6.99
N VAL A 53 -7.18 12.93 5.84
CA VAL A 53 -6.07 11.98 5.69
C VAL A 53 -4.83 12.77 5.29
N GLU A 54 -3.80 12.72 6.12
CA GLU A 54 -2.46 13.19 5.76
C GLU A 54 -1.67 12.00 5.21
N LEU A 55 -1.15 12.15 3.99
CA LEU A 55 -0.29 11.15 3.36
C LEU A 55 1.16 11.44 3.73
N ALA A 56 1.86 10.42 4.25
CA ALA A 56 3.29 10.50 4.56
C ALA A 56 4.19 10.18 3.35
N GLY A 57 3.60 10.02 2.15
CA GLY A 57 4.30 9.57 0.94
C GLY A 57 4.39 8.05 0.82
N PHE A 58 5.22 7.60 -0.11
CA PHE A 58 5.47 6.18 -0.37
C PHE A 58 6.74 5.71 0.34
N ASN A 59 6.68 4.50 0.88
CA ASN A 59 7.85 3.74 1.29
C ASN A 59 8.26 2.76 0.19
N ASP A 60 9.44 2.16 0.34
CA ASP A 60 9.94 1.16 -0.61
C ASP A 60 9.27 -0.22 -0.47
N ALA A 61 9.55 -1.10 -1.43
CA ALA A 61 9.04 -2.46 -1.43
C ALA A 61 9.58 -3.30 -0.25
N ALA A 62 10.73 -2.94 0.32
CA ALA A 62 11.32 -3.65 1.46
C ALA A 62 10.50 -3.39 2.75
N ALA A 63 10.12 -2.13 2.98
CA ALA A 63 9.24 -1.73 4.08
C ALA A 63 7.88 -2.45 3.98
N ALA A 64 7.30 -2.54 2.78
CA ALA A 64 6.06 -3.27 2.55
C ALA A 64 6.19 -4.77 2.91
N LYS A 65 7.27 -5.43 2.48
CA LYS A 65 7.54 -6.83 2.82
C LYS A 65 7.70 -7.04 4.33
N GLN A 66 8.40 -6.13 5.00
CA GLN A 66 8.60 -6.19 6.45
C GLN A 66 7.29 -6.02 7.22
N GLU A 67 6.40 -5.13 6.78
CA GLU A 67 5.08 -4.95 7.39
C GLU A 67 4.23 -6.22 7.25
N ILE A 68 4.18 -6.82 6.06
CA ILE A 68 3.46 -8.09 5.81
C ILE A 68 4.00 -9.20 6.71
N LYS A 69 5.33 -9.35 6.79
CA LYS A 69 5.98 -10.35 7.64
C LYS A 69 5.61 -10.14 9.11
N SER A 70 5.67 -8.89 9.59
CA SER A 70 5.37 -8.55 10.98
C SER A 70 3.90 -8.84 11.32
N ALA A 71 2.98 -8.50 10.41
CA ALA A 71 1.55 -8.80 10.56
C ALA A 71 1.29 -10.32 10.59
N TRP A 72 1.98 -11.08 9.72
CA TRP A 72 1.88 -12.54 9.68
C TRP A 72 2.40 -13.21 10.95
N GLU A 73 3.56 -12.78 11.45
CA GLU A 73 4.13 -13.30 12.71
C GLU A 73 3.23 -12.98 13.90
N ALA A 74 2.70 -11.76 13.99
CA ALA A 74 1.76 -11.36 15.03
C ALA A 74 0.46 -12.17 14.98
N TRP A 75 -0.04 -12.49 13.77
CA TRP A 75 -1.19 -13.37 13.60
C TRP A 75 -0.88 -14.80 14.06
N LYS A 76 0.27 -15.36 13.66
CA LYS A 76 0.70 -16.71 14.02
C LYS A 76 0.88 -16.87 15.53
N ALA A 77 1.47 -15.88 16.21
CA ALA A 77 1.63 -15.91 17.66
C ALA A 77 0.29 -15.91 18.42
N LYS A 78 -0.75 -15.29 17.84
CA LYS A 78 -2.12 -15.25 18.40
C LYS A 78 -2.97 -16.44 17.99
N ASN A 79 -2.59 -17.15 16.94
CA ASN A 79 -3.28 -18.33 16.42
C ASN A 79 -2.29 -19.47 16.26
N PRO A 80 -1.72 -20.00 17.37
CA PRO A 80 -0.93 -21.21 17.30
C PRO A 80 -1.84 -22.33 16.79
N GLN A 81 -1.45 -22.93 15.67
CA GLN A 81 -2.06 -24.17 15.19
C GLN A 81 -1.65 -25.34 16.06
#